data_AF-A0A9Q1H103-F1
#
_entry.id   AF-A0A9Q1H103-F1
#
_cell.length_a   1.000
_cell.length_b   1.000
_cell.length_c   1.000
_cell.angle_alpha   90.00
_cell.angle_beta   90.00
_cell.angle_gamma   90.00
#
_symmetry.space_group_name_H-M   'P 1'
#
loop_
_entity.id
_entity.type
_entity.pdbx_description
1 polymer ?
#
loop_
_entity_poly.entity_id
_entity_poly.type
_entity_poly.pdbx_seq_one_letter_code
_entity_poly.pdbx_strand_id
1 'polypeptide(L)'
;MINGQVSAKNYAKYLRQHEWTYSACGDDVVVVFVNMSKEVGMSCGTTTVHELEYLVIEDILRNAERIFKTQNITQSIVFIIRSLKEAFNGEYKRTPPFPVWTVVHMALGSSFVLCCFFSMYICRLLYSQ
;
A
#
# COMPACT_ATOMS: atom_id res chain seq x y z
N MET A 1 -25.08 18.19 -16.84
CA MET A 1 -24.28 17.09 -17.44
C MET A 1 -22.86 17.20 -16.92
N ILE A 2 -22.49 16.42 -15.90
CA ILE A 2 -21.10 16.35 -15.41
C ILE A 2 -20.43 15.17 -16.12
N ASN A 3 -19.80 15.46 -17.25
CA ASN A 3 -18.87 14.54 -17.93
C ASN A 3 -17.52 14.58 -17.19
N GLY A 4 -17.49 14.08 -15.97
CA GLY A 4 -16.25 13.83 -15.21
C GLY A 4 -16.37 12.45 -14.60
N GLN A 5 -15.43 11.55 -14.88
CA GLN A 5 -15.41 10.21 -14.27
C GLN A 5 -15.55 10.36 -12.75
N VAL A 6 -16.68 9.89 -12.21
CA VAL A 6 -16.87 9.79 -10.77
C VAL A 6 -15.91 8.71 -10.29
N SER A 7 -14.81 9.11 -9.66
CA SER A 7 -13.87 8.17 -9.05
C SER A 7 -14.50 7.50 -7.84
N ALA A 8 -14.11 6.27 -7.56
CA ALA A 8 -14.60 5.51 -6.40
C ALA A 8 -14.35 6.27 -5.10
N LYS A 9 -13.22 6.99 -5.00
CA LYS A 9 -12.87 7.83 -3.85
C LYS A 9 -13.83 9.01 -3.66
N ASN A 10 -14.16 9.73 -4.74
CA ASN A 10 -15.08 10.86 -4.67
C ASN A 10 -16.49 10.40 -4.29
N TYR A 11 -16.91 9.25 -4.82
CA TYR A 11 -18.20 8.66 -4.46
C TYR A 11 -18.25 8.20 -3.00
N ALA A 12 -17.18 7.55 -2.50
CA ALA A 12 -17.08 7.17 -1.08
C ALA A 12 -17.19 8.39 -0.15
N LYS A 13 -16.55 9.51 -0.52
CA LYS A 13 -16.65 10.77 0.22
C LYS A 13 -18.07 11.34 0.19
N TYR A 14 -18.71 11.32 -0.98
CA TYR A 14 -20.09 11.80 -1.14
C TYR A 14 -21.05 11.01 -0.24
N LEU A 15 -21.01 9.67 -0.30
CA LEU A 15 -21.85 8.79 0.53
C LEU A 15 -21.68 9.09 2.02
N ARG A 16 -20.44 9.24 2.47
CA ARG A 16 -20.09 9.51 3.86
C ARG A 16 -20.65 10.84 4.37
N GLN A 17 -20.59 11.88 3.54
CA GLN A 17 -20.91 13.26 3.93
C GLN A 17 -22.38 13.62 3.73
N HIS A 18 -23.07 13.01 2.77
CA HIS A 18 -24.41 13.46 2.33
C HIS A 18 -25.49 12.40 2.48
N GLU A 19 -25.21 11.13 2.20
CA GLU A 19 -26.24 10.09 2.17
C GLU A 19 -26.37 9.35 3.50
N TRP A 20 -25.25 9.00 4.12
CA TRP A 20 -25.25 8.10 5.28
C TRP A 20 -25.05 8.82 6.62
N THR A 21 -24.85 10.15 6.59
CA THR A 21 -24.73 11.01 7.79
C THR A 21 -23.69 10.56 8.84
N TYR A 22 -22.75 9.68 8.45
CA TYR A 22 -21.68 9.22 9.33
C TYR A 22 -20.68 10.32 9.70
N SER A 23 -20.72 11.46 8.98
CA SER A 23 -19.85 12.61 9.16
C SER A 23 -19.88 13.27 10.55
N ALA A 24 -20.85 12.96 11.41
CA ALA A 24 -20.97 13.57 12.73
C ALA A 24 -20.01 12.99 13.78
N CYS A 25 -19.64 11.70 13.67
CA CYS A 25 -18.77 11.04 14.65
C CYS A 25 -17.29 11.08 14.25
N GLY A 26 -16.99 11.00 12.94
CA GLY A 26 -15.60 11.05 12.46
C GLY A 26 -14.81 9.76 12.64
N ASP A 27 -15.45 8.70 13.15
CA ASP A 27 -14.88 7.36 13.40
C ASP A 27 -15.25 6.36 12.29
N ASP A 28 -15.83 6.85 11.20
CA ASP A 28 -16.45 6.08 10.15
C ASP A 28 -15.51 5.82 8.97
N VAL A 29 -15.61 4.63 8.38
CA VAL A 29 -14.89 4.25 7.16
C VAL A 29 -15.88 3.78 6.10
N VAL A 30 -15.94 4.50 4.98
CA VAL A 30 -16.74 4.13 3.81
C VAL A 30 -15.81 3.63 2.72
N VAL A 31 -16.05 2.40 2.25
CA VAL A 31 -15.30 1.76 1.17
C VAL A 31 -16.24 1.48 0.01
N VAL A 32 -15.86 1.90 -1.19
CA VAL A 32 -16.61 1.73 -2.43
C VAL A 32 -15.80 0.88 -3.40
N PHE A 33 -16.44 -0.12 -3.99
CA PHE A 33 -15.87 -0.97 -5.02
C PHE A 33 -16.62 -0.74 -6.33
N VAL A 34 -15.91 -0.37 -7.39
CA VAL A 34 -16.49 -0.18 -8.72
C VAL A 34 -16.12 -1.37 -9.60
N ASN A 35 -17.08 -2.26 -9.85
CA ASN A 35 -16.81 -3.52 -10.53
C ASN A 35 -16.35 -3.34 -11.99
N MET A 36 -16.87 -2.33 -12.69
CA MET A 36 -16.52 -2.11 -14.11
C MET A 36 -15.07 -1.63 -14.29
N SER A 37 -14.62 -0.68 -13.45
CA SER A 37 -13.25 -0.13 -13.52
C SER A 37 -12.24 -0.88 -12.65
N LYS A 38 -12.70 -1.85 -11.86
CA LYS A 38 -11.89 -2.54 -10.82
C LYS A 38 -11.20 -1.56 -9.88
N GLU A 39 -11.87 -0.43 -9.61
CA GLU A 39 -11.37 0.63 -8.73
C GLU A 39 -11.90 0.42 -7.31
N VAL A 40 -11.07 0.76 -6.32
CA VAL A 40 -11.43 0.78 -4.91
C VAL A 40 -11.22 2.18 -4.37
N GLY A 41 -12.26 2.76 -3.80
CA GLY A 41 -12.22 4.07 -3.16
C GLY A 41 -12.54 3.93 -1.68
N MET A 42 -11.89 4.75 -0.84
CA MET A 42 -12.20 4.80 0.58
C MET A 42 -12.20 6.24 1.07
N SER A 43 -13.13 6.53 1.97
CA SER A 43 -13.21 7.78 2.70
C SER A 43 -13.35 7.46 4.19
N CYS A 44 -12.41 7.95 4.97
CA CYS A 44 -12.43 7.83 6.43
C CYS A 44 -12.86 9.16 7.07
N GLY A 45 -13.43 9.09 8.27
CA GLY A 45 -13.64 10.23 9.15
C GLY A 45 -12.33 10.78 9.71
N THR A 46 -12.37 12.01 10.22
CA THR A 46 -11.18 12.75 10.64
C THR A 46 -10.46 12.09 11.81
N THR A 47 -11.20 11.51 12.76
CA THR A 47 -10.64 10.79 13.91
C THR A 47 -9.94 9.52 13.44
N THR A 48 -10.60 8.74 12.59
CA THR A 48 -10.03 7.51 12.03
C THR A 48 -8.76 7.75 11.20
N VAL A 49 -8.70 8.84 10.43
CA VAL A 49 -7.47 9.21 9.70
C VAL A 49 -6.32 9.53 10.66
N HIS A 50 -6.64 10.14 11.80
CA HIS A 50 -5.63 10.45 12.81
C HIS A 50 -5.11 9.19 13.50
N GLU A 51 -5.99 8.22 13.78
CA GLU A 51 -5.62 6.96 14.43
C GLU A 51 -4.84 5.99 13.53
N LEU A 52 -5.27 5.84 12.27
CA LEU A 52 -4.69 4.84 11.37
C LEU A 52 -3.41 5.31 10.68
N GLU A 53 -3.08 6.59 10.71
CA GLU A 53 -2.11 7.25 9.82
C GLU A 53 -2.49 7.15 8.32
N TYR A 54 -2.36 8.27 7.61
CA TYR A 54 -2.67 8.35 6.18
C TYR A 54 -1.95 7.30 5.32
N LEU A 55 -0.69 7.01 5.64
CA LEU A 55 0.15 6.08 4.88
C LEU A 55 -0.26 4.61 5.05
N VAL A 56 -0.92 4.22 6.16
CA VAL A 56 -1.48 2.87 6.32
C VAL A 56 -2.73 2.72 5.46
N ILE A 57 -3.60 3.73 5.51
CA ILE A 57 -4.81 3.81 4.68
C ILE A 57 -4.47 3.66 3.19
N GLU A 58 -3.44 4.36 2.73
CA GLU A 58 -3.00 4.29 1.34
C GLU A 58 -2.44 2.90 0.97
N ASP A 59 -1.65 2.27 1.84
CA ASP A 59 -1.12 0.92 1.63
C ASP A 59 -2.24 -0.14 1.54
N ILE A 60 -3.21 -0.08 2.46
CA ILE A 60 -4.38 -0.98 2.46
C ILE A 60 -5.17 -0.84 1.15
N LEU A 61 -5.48 0.40 0.73
CA LEU A 61 -6.20 0.66 -0.51
C LEU A 61 -5.46 0.11 -1.72
N ARG A 62 -4.15 0.38 -1.83
CA ARG A 62 -3.33 -0.06 -2.96
C ARG A 62 -3.24 -1.58 -3.03
N ASN A 63 -3.12 -2.25 -1.89
CA ASN A 63 -3.11 -3.71 -1.81
C ASN A 63 -4.47 -4.30 -2.17
N ALA A 64 -5.56 -3.73 -1.67
CA ALA A 64 -6.91 -4.15 -1.99
C ALA A 64 -7.22 -4.01 -3.48
N GLU A 65 -6.89 -2.87 -4.08
CA GLU A 65 -7.08 -2.66 -5.53
C GLU A 65 -6.28 -3.67 -6.37
N ARG A 66 -5.05 -4.00 -5.94
CA ARG A 66 -4.24 -5.05 -6.59
C ARG A 66 -4.89 -6.42 -6.50
N ILE A 67 -5.41 -6.79 -5.33
CA ILE A 67 -6.15 -8.05 -5.12
C ILE A 67 -7.41 -8.05 -5.98
N PHE A 68 -8.13 -6.94 -6.05
CA PHE A 68 -9.35 -6.84 -6.85
C PHE A 68 -9.08 -7.02 -8.35
N LYS A 69 -7.97 -6.46 -8.84
CA LYS A 69 -7.55 -6.61 -10.24
C LYS A 69 -7.06 -8.02 -10.59
N THR A 70 -6.43 -8.72 -9.64
CA THR A 70 -5.80 -10.04 -9.88
C THR A 70 -6.69 -11.22 -9.51
N GLN A 71 -7.63 -11.03 -8.60
CA GLN A 71 -8.52 -12.06 -8.04
C GLN A 71 -9.98 -11.65 -8.20
N ASN A 72 -10.76 -11.65 -7.11
CA ASN A 72 -12.17 -11.31 -7.08
C ASN A 72 -12.46 -10.21 -6.03
N ILE A 73 -13.67 -9.64 -6.12
CA ILE A 73 -14.12 -8.58 -5.20
C ILE A 73 -14.18 -9.07 -3.74
N THR A 74 -14.60 -10.32 -3.52
CA THR A 74 -14.78 -10.88 -2.19
C THR A 74 -13.47 -10.95 -1.42
N GLN A 75 -12.39 -11.41 -2.04
CA GLN A 75 -11.06 -11.44 -1.44
C GLN A 75 -10.56 -10.04 -1.12
N SER A 76 -10.84 -9.07 -2.00
CA SER A 76 -10.50 -7.67 -1.75
C SER A 76 -11.26 -7.08 -0.56
N ILE A 77 -12.55 -7.41 -0.40
CA ILE A 77 -13.36 -6.97 0.74
C ILE A 77 -12.83 -7.59 2.04
N VAL A 78 -12.60 -8.91 2.04
CA VAL A 78 -12.06 -9.63 3.20
C VAL A 78 -10.70 -9.05 3.61
N PHE A 79 -9.84 -8.76 2.64
CA PHE A 79 -8.55 -8.12 2.89
C PHE A 79 -8.71 -6.76 3.57
N ILE A 80 -9.53 -5.86 3.03
CA ILE A 80 -9.73 -4.53 3.63
C ILE A 80 -10.23 -4.63 5.08
N ILE A 81 -11.26 -5.45 5.34
CA ILE A 81 -11.83 -5.59 6.68
C ILE A 81 -10.76 -6.10 7.66
N ARG A 82 -10.00 -7.11 7.26
CA ARG A 82 -8.93 -7.67 8.09
C ARG A 82 -7.82 -6.66 8.35
N SER A 83 -7.37 -5.97 7.30
CA SER A 83 -6.28 -5.00 7.41
C SER A 83 -6.68 -3.77 8.22
N LEU A 84 -7.92 -3.28 8.10
CA LEU A 84 -8.42 -2.21 8.96
C LEU A 84 -8.47 -2.66 10.43
N LYS A 85 -8.95 -3.87 10.70
CA LYS A 85 -8.94 -4.43 12.08
C LYS A 85 -7.52 -4.52 12.65
N GLU A 86 -6.58 -5.05 11.88
CA GLU A 86 -5.17 -5.12 12.27
C GLU A 86 -4.58 -3.72 12.49
N ALA A 87 -4.98 -2.73 11.68
CA ALA A 87 -4.48 -1.37 11.80
C ALA A 87 -5.04 -0.64 13.02
N PHE A 88 -6.33 -0.81 13.34
CA PHE A 88 -6.92 -0.28 14.59
C PHE A 88 -6.32 -0.94 15.85
N ASN A 89 -5.89 -2.20 15.75
CA ASN A 89 -5.20 -2.89 16.84
C ASN A 89 -3.71 -2.53 16.95
N GLY A 90 -3.15 -1.74 16.04
CA GLY A 90 -1.72 -1.43 15.98
C GLY A 90 -0.83 -2.59 15.52
N GLU A 91 -1.42 -3.64 14.95
CA GLU A 91 -0.72 -4.87 14.50
C GLU A 91 -0.39 -4.86 13.00
N TYR A 92 -0.90 -3.87 12.25
CA TYR A 92 -0.74 -3.81 10.80
C TYR A 92 0.71 -3.60 10.39
N LYS A 93 1.25 -4.56 9.64
CA LYS A 93 2.59 -4.49 9.07
C LYS A 93 2.52 -3.88 7.69
N ARG A 94 2.97 -2.63 7.55
CA ARG A 94 3.04 -1.94 6.26
C ARG A 94 3.92 -2.73 5.29
N THR A 95 3.46 -2.84 4.05
CA THR A 95 4.26 -3.42 2.97
C THR A 95 5.51 -2.55 2.74
N PRO A 96 6.73 -3.11 2.73
CA PRO A 96 7.91 -2.30 2.45
C PRO A 96 7.80 -1.68 1.04
N PRO A 97 8.26 -0.43 0.85
CA PRO A 97 8.10 0.28 -0.42
C PRO A 97 8.92 -0.32 -1.57
N PHE A 98 9.87 -1.21 -1.27
CA PHE A 98 10.71 -1.88 -2.24
C PHE A 98 10.52 -3.41 -2.20
N PRO A 99 10.59 -4.10 -3.36
CA PRO A 99 10.65 -5.55 -3.38
C PRO A 99 11.89 -6.03 -2.61
N VAL A 100 11.72 -7.00 -1.71
CA VAL A 100 12.85 -7.62 -0.98
C VAL A 100 13.92 -8.14 -1.94
N TRP A 101 13.50 -8.60 -3.13
CA TRP A 101 14.39 -9.05 -4.18
C TRP A 101 15.39 -7.99 -4.66
N THR A 102 14.98 -6.72 -4.66
CA THR A 102 15.87 -5.61 -5.02
C THR A 102 17.00 -5.46 -4.00
N VAL A 103 16.71 -5.64 -2.70
CA VAL A 103 17.74 -5.60 -1.63
C VAL A 103 18.74 -6.74 -1.81
N VAL A 104 18.26 -7.94 -2.12
CA VAL A 104 19.12 -9.11 -2.37
C VAL A 104 20.07 -8.85 -3.55
N HIS A 105 19.57 -8.29 -4.64
CA HIS A 105 20.39 -7.93 -5.80
C HIS A 105 21.45 -6.87 -5.47
N MET A 106 21.10 -5.85 -4.69
CA MET A 106 22.07 -4.83 -4.25
C MET A 106 23.17 -5.43 -3.35
N ALA A 107 22.82 -6.36 -2.47
CA ALA A 107 23.78 -7.05 -1.62
C ALA A 107 24.73 -7.97 -2.41
N LEU A 108 24.22 -8.70 -3.40
CA LEU A 108 25.03 -9.54 -4.27
C LEU A 108 25.98 -8.71 -5.13
N GLY A 109 25.48 -7.62 -5.72
CA GLY A 109 26.29 -6.72 -6.55
C GLY A 109 27.43 -6.08 -5.76
N SER A 110 27.15 -5.57 -4.55
CA SER A 110 28.19 -4.99 -3.68
C SER A 110 29.23 -6.03 -3.24
N SER A 111 28.80 -7.24 -2.91
CA SER A 111 29.71 -8.34 -2.54
C SER A 111 30.64 -8.73 -3.69
N PHE A 112 30.10 -8.81 -4.92
CA PHE A 112 30.91 -9.12 -6.10
C PHE A 112 32.00 -8.06 -6.34
N VAL A 113 31.63 -6.78 -6.23
CA VAL A 113 32.58 -5.67 -6.39
C VAL A 113 33.69 -5.74 -5.34
N LEU A 114 33.35 -6.01 -4.07
CA LEU A 114 34.33 -6.22 -3.01
C LEU A 114 35.28 -7.38 -3.33
N CYS A 115 34.76 -8.53 -3.77
CA CYS A 115 35.59 -9.66 -4.19
C CYS A 115 36.57 -9.29 -5.32
N CYS A 116 36.13 -8.51 -6.32
CA CYS A 116 37.01 -8.03 -7.38
C CYS A 116 38.12 -7.11 -6.86
N PHE A 117 37.80 -6.19 -5.94
CA PHE A 117 38.81 -5.33 -5.31
C PHE A 117 39.83 -6.14 -4.49
N PHE A 118 39.38 -7.13 -3.71
CA PHE A 118 40.27 -8.02 -2.96
C PHE A 118 41.16 -8.85 -3.89
N SER A 119 40.61 -9.37 -4.98
CA SER A 119 41.39 -10.11 -5.98
C SER A 119 42.45 -9.22 -6.63
N MET A 120 42.11 -8.01 -7.08
CA MET A 120 43.08 -7.05 -7.62
C MET A 120 44.14 -6.65 -6.60
N TYR A 121 43.75 -6.46 -5.33
CA TYR A 121 44.68 -6.13 -4.26
C TYR A 121 45.70 -7.26 -4.03
N ILE A 122 45.25 -8.51 -3.96
CA ILE A 122 46.13 -9.68 -3.82
C ILE A 122 47.04 -9.84 -5.05
N CYS A 123 46.50 -9.70 -6.27
CA CYS A 123 47.31 -9.74 -7.50
C CYS A 123 48.40 -8.68 -7.50
N ARG A 124 48.09 -7.44 -7.09
CA ARG A 124 49.09 -6.38 -6.98
C ARG A 124 50.16 -6.69 -5.94
N LEU A 125 49.79 -7.29 -4.82
CA LEU A 125 50.73 -7.68 -3.77
C LEU A 125 51.71 -8.76 -4.27
N LEU A 126 51.21 -9.74 -5.02
CA LEU A 126 52.01 -10.86 -5.53
C LEU A 126 52.92 -10.48 -6.72
N TYR A 127 52.47 -9.60 -7.62
CA TYR A 127 53.19 -9.23 -8.84
C TYR A 127 54.02 -7.93 -8.73
N SER A 128 54.05 -7.27 -7.57
CA SER A 128 54.95 -6.13 -7.32
C SER A 128 56.14 -6.45 -6.40
N GLN A 129 56.35 -7.73 -6.11
CA GLN A 129 57.65 -8.29 -5.70
C GLN A 129 58.44 -8.72 -6.93
#